data_AF-A0A9D4XQL5-F1
#
_entry.id   AF-A0A9D4XQL5-F1
#
_cell.length_a   1.000
_cell.length_b   1.000
_cell.length_c   1.000
_cell.angle_alpha   90.00
_cell.angle_beta   90.00
_cell.angle_gamma   90.00
#
_symmetry.space_group_name_H-M   'P 1'
#
loop_
_entity.id
_entity.type
_entity.pdbx_description
1 polymer ?
#
loop_
_entity_poly.entity_id
_entity_poly.type
_entity_poly.pdbx_seq_one_letter_code
_entity_poly.pdbx_strand_id
1 'polypeptide(L)'
;MVPYTKVEESFNVQAMHDILYHRFHIDNYDYLEFPGVVPRTFIGALLVSLIASPIVLIASLLHLPKFYALLIVRMVLGCIILYTLRFFRQQIMNKFGRQVETFFLILTFLLWV
;
A
#
# COMPACT_ATOMS: atom_id res chain seq x y z
N MET A 1 15.27 -2.60 -0.27
CA MET A 1 14.99 -1.26 0.28
C MET A 1 15.80 -0.27 -0.51
N VAL A 2 15.14 0.70 -1.16
CA VAL A 2 15.81 1.75 -1.96
C VAL A 2 16.21 2.89 -1.02
N PRO A 3 17.46 3.38 -1.04
CA PRO A 3 18.01 4.26 0.00
C PRO A 3 17.34 5.64 0.11
N TYR A 4 16.58 6.07 -0.89
CA TYR A 4 15.96 7.40 -0.94
C TYR A 4 14.45 7.43 -0.64
N THR A 5 13.77 6.28 -0.61
CA THR A 5 12.33 6.19 -0.27
C THR A 5 12.08 5.89 1.21
N LYS A 6 13.15 5.75 2.01
CA LYS A 6 13.07 5.33 3.42
C LYS A 6 12.15 6.22 4.25
N VAL A 7 12.20 7.53 4.02
CA VAL A 7 11.36 8.51 4.74
C VAL A 7 9.89 8.36 4.33
N GLU A 8 9.62 8.17 3.05
CA GLU A 8 8.27 8.05 2.51
C GLU A 8 7.58 6.75 2.96
N GLU A 9 8.34 5.66 2.89
CA GLU A 9 7.89 4.32 3.27
C GLU A 9 7.61 4.26 4.77
N SER A 10 8.45 4.86 5.62
CA SER A 10 8.21 4.90 7.06
C SER A 10 6.95 5.67 7.39
N PHE A 11 6.71 6.85 6.79
CA PHE A 11 5.51 7.63 7.05
C PHE A 11 4.23 6.88 6.67
N ASN A 12 4.21 6.20 5.53
CA ASN A 12 3.03 5.46 5.07
C ASN A 12 2.77 4.21 5.95
N VAL A 13 3.83 3.52 6.37
CA VAL A 13 3.74 2.39 7.29
C VAL A 13 3.27 2.82 8.68
N GLN A 14 3.77 3.94 9.20
CA GLN A 14 3.34 4.53 10.47
C GLN A 14 1.86 4.89 10.41
N ALA A 15 1.44 5.56 9.33
CA ALA A 15 0.05 5.91 9.10
C ALA A 15 -0.88 4.69 9.13
N MET A 16 -0.48 3.61 8.45
CA MET A 16 -1.25 2.38 8.41
C MET A 16 -1.36 1.75 9.80
N HIS A 17 -0.27 1.77 10.57
CA HIS A 17 -0.24 1.30 11.96
C HIS A 17 -1.20 2.10 12.84
N ASP A 18 -1.13 3.43 12.81
CA ASP A 18 -1.96 4.30 13.65
C ASP A 18 -3.45 4.14 13.31
N ILE A 19 -3.79 4.01 12.03
CA ILE A 19 -5.17 3.74 11.60
C ILE A 19 -5.65 2.37 12.11
N LEU A 20 -4.81 1.34 12.07
CA LEU A 20 -5.18 -0.02 12.49
C LEU A 20 -5.32 -0.16 14.01
N TYR A 21 -4.43 0.48 14.78
CA TYR A 21 -4.32 0.32 16.23
C TYR A 21 -4.94 1.46 17.05
N HIS A 22 -4.86 2.71 16.58
CA HIS A 22 -5.38 3.88 17.30
C HIS A 22 -6.77 4.31 16.80
N ARG A 23 -7.10 4.05 15.53
CA ARG A 23 -8.45 4.25 14.93
C ARG A 23 -8.99 5.66 15.19
N PHE A 24 -9.89 5.82 16.16
CA PHE A 24 -10.53 7.10 16.50
C PHE A 24 -9.76 7.93 17.53
N HIS A 25 -8.71 7.39 18.15
CA HIS A 25 -7.85 8.13 19.07
C HIS A 25 -6.77 8.89 18.29
N ILE A 26 -7.22 9.92 17.58
CA ILE A 26 -6.41 10.76 16.70
C ILE A 26 -5.26 11.44 17.46
N ASP A 27 -5.45 11.69 18.76
CA ASP A 27 -4.46 12.34 19.65
C ASP A 27 -3.16 11.55 19.79
N ASN A 28 -3.16 10.24 19.51
CA ASN A 28 -1.98 9.37 19.60
C ASN A 28 -1.30 9.13 18.25
N TYR A 29 -1.70 9.83 17.20
CA TYR A 29 -1.09 9.61 15.89
C TYR A 29 0.21 10.40 15.76
N ASP A 30 1.24 9.75 15.26
CA ASP A 30 2.56 10.36 15.07
C ASP A 30 2.57 11.49 14.02
N TYR A 31 1.50 11.62 13.22
CA TYR A 31 1.37 12.72 12.25
C TYR A 31 1.25 14.10 12.93
N LEU A 32 0.75 14.16 14.18
CA LEU A 32 0.62 15.40 14.94
C LEU A 32 1.97 15.90 15.45
N GLU A 33 2.86 14.99 15.84
CA GLU A 33 4.19 15.29 16.36
C GLU A 33 5.22 15.51 15.23
N PHE A 34 5.06 14.80 14.10
CA PHE A 34 5.95 14.90 12.95
C PHE A 34 5.18 15.18 11.65
N PRO A 35 4.70 16.44 11.43
CA PRO A 35 4.17 16.84 10.14
C PRO A 35 5.31 16.82 9.12
N GLY A 36 5.38 15.74 8.32
CA GLY A 36 6.43 15.58 7.33
C GLY A 36 6.55 16.78 6.38
N VAL A 37 7.77 17.07 5.92
CA VAL A 37 8.12 18.24 5.09
C VAL A 37 7.45 18.29 3.70
N VAL A 38 6.58 17.33 3.38
CA VAL A 38 5.83 17.24 2.11
C VAL A 38 4.37 16.93 2.44
N PRO A 39 3.39 17.66 1.89
CA PRO A 39 1.98 17.34 2.06
C PRO A 39 1.67 16.02 1.34
N ARG A 40 1.59 14.92 2.10
CA ARG A 40 1.27 13.59 1.59
C ARG A 40 -0.21 13.30 1.81
N THR A 41 -0.88 12.79 0.79
CA THR A 41 -2.26 12.31 0.92
C THR A 41 -2.28 10.97 1.65
N PHE A 42 -2.90 10.91 2.83
CA PHE A 42 -3.09 9.69 3.63
C PHE A 42 -4.15 8.73 3.05
N ILE A 43 -4.80 9.09 1.94
CA ILE A 43 -5.90 8.33 1.35
C ILE A 43 -5.47 6.92 0.95
N GLY A 44 -4.25 6.75 0.42
CA GLY A 44 -3.71 5.43 0.08
C GLY A 44 -3.52 4.55 1.32
N ALA A 45 -2.93 5.10 2.39
CA ALA A 45 -2.75 4.42 3.67
C ALA A 45 -4.10 3.98 4.26
N LEU A 46 -5.09 4.88 4.22
CA LEU A 46 -6.44 4.65 4.72
C LEU A 46 -7.14 3.50 3.99
N LEU A 47 -7.12 3.49 2.65
CA LEU A 47 -7.74 2.45 1.84
C LEU A 47 -7.11 1.08 2.10
N VAL A 48 -5.77 1.02 2.14
CA VAL A 48 -5.04 -0.23 2.41
C VAL A 48 -5.33 -0.71 3.83
N SER A 49 -5.31 0.17 4.82
CA SER A 49 -5.61 -0.19 6.22
C SER A 49 -7.06 -0.65 6.39
N LEU A 50 -8.03 -0.05 5.69
CA LEU A 50 -9.42 -0.49 5.74
C LEU A 50 -9.59 -1.92 5.22
N ILE A 51 -8.93 -2.25 4.10
CA ILE A 51 -8.97 -3.59 3.51
C ILE A 51 -8.17 -4.59 4.37
N ALA A 52 -7.06 -4.16 4.96
CA ALA A 52 -6.23 -5.00 5.83
C ALA A 52 -6.85 -5.23 7.22
N SER A 53 -7.72 -4.33 7.68
CA SER A 53 -8.33 -4.33 9.02
C SER A 53 -8.92 -5.69 9.46
N PRO A 54 -9.79 -6.36 8.69
CA PRO A 54 -10.34 -7.66 9.11
C PRO A 54 -9.27 -8.74 9.24
N ILE A 55 -8.27 -8.75 8.36
CA ILE A 55 -7.17 -9.74 8.37
C ILE A 55 -6.24 -9.49 9.57
N VAL A 56 -5.92 -8.21 9.84
CA VAL A 56 -5.12 -7.81 10.99
C VAL A 56 -5.87 -8.06 12.30
N LEU A 57 -7.18 -7.87 12.34
CA LEU A 57 -8.00 -8.20 13.50
C LEU A 57 -7.93 -9.70 13.82
N ILE A 58 -8.10 -10.57 12.83
CA ILE A 58 -7.94 -12.02 12.99
C ILE A 58 -6.53 -12.36 13.50
N ALA A 59 -5.50 -11.75 12.91
CA ALA A 59 -4.12 -11.96 13.35
C ALA A 59 -3.89 -11.51 14.81
N SER A 60 -4.52 -10.40 15.23
CA SER A 60 -4.44 -9.89 16.59
C SER A 60 -5.18 -10.78 17.60
N LEU A 61 -6.32 -11.37 17.21
CA LEU A 61 -7.04 -12.35 18.03
C LEU A 61 -6.21 -13.61 18.26
N LEU A 62 -5.39 -13.99 17.28
CA LEU A 62 -4.43 -15.09 17.37
C LEU A 62 -3.14 -14.72 18.13
N HIS A 63 -3.06 -13.52 18.72
CA HIS A 63 -1.89 -13.01 19.45
C HIS A 63 -0.60 -13.03 18.62
N LEU A 64 -0.71 -12.85 17.30
CA LEU A 64 0.46 -12.80 16.42
C LEU A 64 1.27 -11.50 16.64
N PRO A 65 2.60 -11.56 16.52
CA PRO A 65 3.44 -10.38 16.69
C PRO A 65 3.18 -9.33 15.61
N LYS A 66 3.44 -8.05 15.94
CA LYS A 66 3.20 -6.89 15.07
C LYS A 66 3.84 -6.98 13.68
N PHE A 67 4.89 -7.78 13.53
CA PHE A 67 5.53 -8.09 12.25
C PHE A 67 4.54 -8.64 11.20
N TYR A 68 3.58 -9.47 11.62
CA TYR A 68 2.57 -10.02 10.70
C TYR A 68 1.64 -8.93 10.16
N ALA A 69 1.31 -7.90 10.95
CA ALA A 69 0.51 -6.78 10.47
C ALA A 69 1.24 -6.05 9.32
N LEU A 70 2.55 -5.84 9.44
CA LEU A 70 3.36 -5.22 8.37
C LEU A 70 3.39 -6.09 7.11
N LEU A 71 3.50 -7.42 7.26
CA LEU A 71 3.44 -8.34 6.14
C LEU A 71 2.06 -8.33 5.47
N ILE A 72 0.97 -8.36 6.25
CA ILE A 72 -0.41 -8.34 5.75
C ILE A 72 -0.67 -7.07 4.95
N VAL A 73 -0.31 -5.90 5.50
CA VAL A 73 -0.48 -4.61 4.84
C VAL A 73 0.30 -4.55 3.53
N ARG A 74 1.53 -5.07 3.49
CA ARG A 74 2.33 -5.17 2.24
C ARG A 74 1.69 -6.12 1.22
N MET A 75 1.15 -7.26 1.66
CA MET A 75 0.46 -8.19 0.78
C MET A 75 -0.81 -7.57 0.19
N VAL A 76 -1.60 -6.85 0.99
CA VAL A 76 -2.80 -6.13 0.52
C VAL A 76 -2.43 -5.09 -0.52
N LEU A 77 -1.40 -4.26 -0.25
CA LEU A 77 -0.90 -3.27 -1.21
C LEU A 77 -0.43 -3.93 -2.52
N GLY A 78 0.34 -5.02 -2.42
CA GLY A 78 0.79 -5.80 -3.57
C GLY A 78 -0.38 -6.35 -4.39
N CYS A 79 -1.40 -6.90 -3.74
CA CYS A 79 -2.61 -7.41 -4.39
C CYS A 79 -3.38 -6.30 -5.13
N ILE A 80 -3.53 -5.11 -4.53
CA ILE A 80 -4.18 -3.95 -5.17
C ILE A 80 -3.41 -3.52 -6.43
N ILE A 81 -2.07 -3.44 -6.34
CA ILE A 81 -1.23 -3.08 -7.48
C ILE A 81 -1.36 -4.11 -8.60
N LEU A 82 -1.25 -5.40 -8.28
CA LEU A 82 -1.40 -6.49 -9.26
C LEU A 82 -2.79 -6.49 -9.91
N TYR A 83 -3.84 -6.28 -9.14
CA TYR A 83 -5.21 -6.18 -9.65
C TYR A 83 -5.36 -5.00 -10.60
N THR A 84 -4.87 -3.83 -10.20
CA THR A 84 -4.94 -2.60 -11.02
C THR A 84 -4.16 -2.75 -12.32
N LEU A 85 -2.95 -3.34 -12.26
CA LEU A 85 -2.15 -3.63 -13.46
C LEU A 85 -2.85 -4.62 -14.39
N ARG A 86 -3.47 -5.68 -13.84
CA ARG A 86 -4.25 -6.63 -14.64
C ARG A 86 -5.44 -5.98 -15.31
N PHE A 87 -6.20 -5.16 -14.58
CA PHE A 87 -7.33 -4.42 -15.12
C PHE A 87 -6.89 -3.47 -16.23
N PHE A 88 -5.83 -2.68 -15.99
CA PHE A 88 -5.29 -1.75 -16.97
C PHE A 88 -4.79 -2.45 -18.23
N ARG A 89 -4.07 -3.58 -18.08
CA ARG A 89 -3.65 -4.43 -19.19
C ARG A 89 -4.84 -4.92 -20.03
N GLN A 90 -5.91 -5.37 -19.38
CA GLN A 90 -7.12 -5.82 -20.09
C GLN A 90 -7.77 -4.67 -20.87
N GLN A 91 -7.82 -3.47 -20.31
CA GLN A 91 -8.34 -2.29 -21.00
C GLN A 91 -7.49 -1.89 -22.21
N ILE A 92 -6.15 -1.97 -22.10
CA ILE A 92 -5.24 -1.70 -23.22
C ILE A 92 -5.45 -2.73 -24.33
N MET A 93 -5.51 -4.01 -23.98
CA MET A 93 -5.74 -5.08 -24.95
C MET A 93 -7.06 -4.89 -25.69
N ASN A 94 -8.14 -4.56 -24.97
CA ASN A 94 -9.46 -4.38 -25.56
C ASN A 94 -9.55 -3.15 -26.47
N LYS A 95 -8.80 -2.08 -26.18
CA LYS A 95 -8.92 -0.79 -26.91
C LYS A 95 -7.87 -0.60 -28.01
N PHE A 96 -6.65 -1.08 -27.81
CA PHE A 96 -5.51 -0.86 -28.70
C PHE A 96 -4.94 -2.16 -29.30
N GLY A 97 -5.47 -3.32 -28.90
CA GLY A 97 -5.06 -4.62 -29.41
C GLY A 97 -3.81 -5.19 -28.74
N ARG A 98 -3.44 -6.41 -29.15
CA ARG A 98 -2.42 -7.24 -28.51
C ARG A 98 -0.99 -6.72 -28.70
N GLN A 99 -0.71 -5.94 -29.75
CA GLN A 99 0.62 -5.37 -29.99
C GLN A 99 0.99 -4.34 -28.90
N VAL A 100 0.08 -3.40 -28.61
CA VAL A 100 0.30 -2.35 -27.60
C VAL A 100 0.36 -2.93 -26.18
N GLU A 101 -0.42 -3.97 -25.91
CA GLU A 101 -0.35 -4.73 -24.65
C GLU A 101 1.06 -5.32 -24.40
N THR A 102 1.65 -5.96 -25.41
CA THR A 102 3.00 -6.56 -25.29
C THR A 102 4.07 -5.50 -25.05
N PHE A 103 4.04 -4.38 -25.78
CA PHE A 103 4.97 -3.26 -25.53
C PHE A 103 4.79 -2.67 -24.13
N PHE A 104 3.53 -2.50 -23.68
CA PHE A 104 3.23 -2.02 -22.34
C PHE A 104 3.79 -2.96 -21.26
N LEU A 105 3.66 -4.28 -21.43
CA LEU A 105 4.20 -5.27 -20.50
C LEU A 105 5.73 -5.28 -20.46
N ILE A 106 6.40 -5.23 -21.63
CA ILE A 106 7.86 -5.18 -21.72
C ILE A 106 8.38 -3.92 -21.02
N LEU A 107 7.77 -2.76 -21.30
CA LEU A 107 8.17 -1.50 -20.69
C LEU A 107 7.92 -1.48 -19.18
N THR A 108 6.77 -2.01 -18.74
CA THR A 108 6.46 -2.13 -17.30
C THR A 108 7.47 -3.02 -16.59
N PHE A 109 7.85 -4.16 -17.18
CA PHE A 109 8.86 -5.06 -16.61
C PHE A 109 10.24 -4.39 -16.54
N LEU A 110 10.67 -3.71 -17.61
CA LEU A 110 11.98 -3.08 -17.69
C LEU A 110 12.13 -1.88 -16.74
N LEU A 111 11.06 -1.13 -16.49
CA LEU A 111 11.05 -0.03 -15.52
C LEU A 111 10.97 -0.49 -14.06
N TRP A 112 10.58 -1.74 -13.80
CA TRP A 112 10.44 -2.31 -12.46
C TRP A 112 11.69 -3.10 -11.99
N VAL A 113 12.69 -3.30 -12.87
CA VAL A 113 14.02 -3.84 -12.55
C VAL A 113 15.01 -2.70 -12.35
#